data_AF-W9HEX6-F1
#
_entry.id   AF-W9HEX6-F1
#
_cell.length_a   1.000
_cell.length_b   1.000
_cell.length_c   1.000
_cell.angle_alpha   90.00
_cell.angle_beta   90.00
_cell.angle_gamma   90.00
#
_symmetry.space_group_name_H-M   'P 1'
#
loop_
_entity.id
_entity.type
_entity.pdbx_description
1 polymer ?
#
loop_
_entity_poly.entity_id
_entity_poly.type
_entity_poly.pdbx_seq_one_letter_code
_entity_poly.pdbx_strand_id
1 'polypeptide(L)'
;MDPGSITGIGLAIVPLAVQSIKSLKDTVTRYKGRDKTLARLYHVLEDLDNILEVLKRAVDSEASTRALLEGPVSRCNILCRDFETAMQAFGGTSRMGFRDWAKMEFMTGDINEFMDRLAGYKATISVGLGIIIMQTSKVSHEVLEEYNETIQDTIYSLNVNLQRLDEKMELLVQESKSISASNTGTDLRDERAVTEQCLRICQDARSYIDSLADREESLKDQPLSESVADSEAPFEAQLLIRRTLNESRDNLAQTIGRLQERLDSMTTSGTPKSDLGYLQLEGDLKTSKQCLELCKTASEQVATQKVYTVGEMIADGDSDQVVITTLADLFKSRRRHQPTDQRSG
;
A
#
# COMPACT_ATOMS: atom_id res chain seq x y z
N MET A 1 -29.89 2.36 10.51
CA MET A 1 -28.46 2.03 10.32
C MET A 1 -27.89 3.17 9.52
N ASP A 2 -27.12 4.03 10.19
CA ASP A 2 -26.64 5.30 9.62
C ASP A 2 -25.44 5.08 8.69
N PRO A 3 -25.33 5.80 7.55
CA PRO A 3 -24.23 5.64 6.58
C PRO A 3 -22.96 6.46 6.92
N GLY A 4 -22.83 7.01 8.13
CA GLY A 4 -21.87 8.07 8.44
C GLY A 4 -20.63 7.70 9.28
N SER A 5 -20.27 6.42 9.44
CA SER A 5 -19.23 6.01 10.41
C SER A 5 -17.90 5.47 9.86
N ILE A 6 -17.53 5.73 8.60
CA ILE A 6 -16.27 5.16 8.05
C ILE A 6 -15.12 6.18 8.00
N THR A 7 -15.38 7.49 8.11
CA THR A 7 -14.37 8.51 7.79
C THR A 7 -13.32 8.78 8.90
N GLY A 8 -13.36 8.06 10.03
CA GLY A 8 -12.42 8.24 11.14
C GLY A 8 -11.28 7.21 11.23
N ILE A 9 -11.34 6.11 10.47
CA ILE A 9 -10.46 4.93 10.68
C ILE A 9 -9.16 4.97 9.85
N GLY A 10 -9.12 5.75 8.76
CA GLY A 10 -8.00 5.73 7.80
C GLY A 10 -6.64 6.18 8.36
N LEU A 11 -6.60 6.96 9.45
CA LEU A 11 -5.33 7.47 10.01
C LEU A 11 -4.55 6.43 10.83
N ALA A 12 -5.22 5.44 11.43
CA ALA A 12 -4.58 4.51 12.36
C ALA A 12 -4.22 3.16 11.75
N ILE A 13 -4.49 2.93 10.45
CA ILE A 13 -4.44 1.59 9.88
C ILE A 13 -3.03 1.00 9.82
N VAL A 14 -2.02 1.80 9.45
CA VAL A 14 -0.62 1.35 9.39
C VAL A 14 -0.08 1.03 10.80
N PRO A 15 -0.21 1.89 11.83
CA PRO A 15 0.16 1.53 13.20
C PRO A 15 -0.55 0.29 13.73
N LEU A 16 -1.85 0.12 13.43
CA LEU A 16 -2.61 -1.06 13.85
C LEU A 16 -2.10 -2.34 13.19
N ALA A 17 -1.77 -2.28 11.89
CA ALA A 17 -1.19 -3.41 11.16
C ALA A 17 0.18 -3.81 11.72
N VAL A 18 1.05 -2.83 12.00
CA VAL A 18 2.36 -3.08 12.65
C VAL A 18 2.16 -3.81 13.99
N GLN A 19 1.21 -3.34 14.81
CA GLN A 19 0.94 -3.94 16.11
C GLN A 19 0.42 -5.39 16.00
N SER A 20 -0.50 -5.66 15.08
CA SER A 20 -1.05 -7.02 14.91
C SER A 20 -0.02 -8.00 14.38
N ILE A 21 0.85 -7.59 13.45
CA ILE A 21 1.95 -8.42 12.95
C ILE A 21 2.95 -8.72 14.07
N LYS A 22 3.31 -7.73 14.89
CA LYS A 22 4.18 -7.96 16.05
C LYS A 22 3.57 -8.94 17.04
N SER A 23 2.29 -8.79 17.36
CA SER A 23 1.57 -9.71 18.25
C SER A 23 1.57 -11.15 17.71
N LEU A 24 1.24 -11.32 16.43
CA LEU A 24 1.28 -12.63 15.79
C LEU A 24 2.71 -13.20 15.75
N LYS A 25 3.71 -12.38 15.44
CA LYS A 25 5.13 -12.78 15.42
C LYS A 25 5.59 -13.28 16.80
N ASP A 26 5.19 -12.62 17.88
CA ASP A 26 5.47 -13.06 19.25
C ASP A 26 4.76 -14.39 19.56
N THR A 27 3.51 -14.52 19.12
CA THR A 27 2.76 -15.78 19.24
C THR A 27 3.46 -16.93 18.53
N VAL A 28 3.89 -16.74 17.28
CA VAL A 28 4.61 -17.73 16.45
C VAL A 28 6.00 -18.04 17.02
N THR A 29 6.68 -17.06 17.62
CA THR A 29 8.03 -17.22 18.21
C THR A 29 8.09 -18.33 19.26
N ARG A 30 7.00 -18.53 20.01
CA ARG A 30 6.90 -19.62 21.01
C ARG A 30 6.99 -21.02 20.39
N TYR A 31 6.73 -21.15 19.10
CA TYR A 31 6.61 -22.43 18.40
C TYR A 31 7.62 -22.62 17.27
N LYS A 32 8.15 -21.55 16.68
CA LYS A 32 9.02 -21.58 15.48
C LYS A 32 10.22 -22.52 15.56
N GLY A 33 10.84 -22.67 16.74
CA GLY A 33 12.01 -23.54 16.91
C GLY A 33 11.72 -25.04 16.78
N ARG A 34 10.43 -25.42 16.73
CA ARG A 34 9.98 -26.81 16.75
C ARG A 34 9.28 -27.22 15.45
N ASP A 35 8.91 -26.28 14.58
CA ASP A 35 8.22 -26.54 13.31
C ASP A 35 8.73 -25.60 12.19
N LYS A 36 9.08 -26.19 11.03
CA LYS A 36 9.66 -25.45 9.91
C LYS A 36 8.66 -24.51 9.23
N THR A 37 7.37 -24.84 9.22
CA THR A 37 6.33 -24.02 8.61
C THR A 37 6.07 -22.78 9.48
N LEU A 38 6.06 -22.93 10.79
CA LEU A 38 5.99 -21.80 11.72
C LEU A 38 7.27 -20.94 11.69
N ALA A 39 8.45 -21.55 11.44
CA ALA A 39 9.67 -20.78 11.19
C ALA A 39 9.57 -19.94 9.91
N ARG A 40 9.03 -20.51 8.82
CA ARG A 40 8.76 -19.76 7.57
C ARG A 40 7.76 -18.62 7.81
N LEU A 41 6.67 -18.89 8.52
CA LEU A 41 5.68 -17.85 8.86
C LEU A 41 6.31 -16.71 9.67
N TYR A 42 7.18 -17.02 10.63
CA TYR A 42 7.91 -16.00 11.39
C TYR A 42 8.70 -15.06 10.46
N HIS A 43 9.41 -15.60 9.46
CA HIS A 43 10.18 -14.78 8.52
C HIS A 43 9.28 -13.94 7.60
N VAL A 44 8.15 -14.49 7.14
CA VAL A 44 7.16 -13.71 6.38
C VAL A 44 6.64 -12.53 7.20
N LEU A 45 6.35 -12.75 8.49
CA LEU A 45 5.89 -11.71 9.41
C LEU A 45 6.99 -10.69 9.74
N GLU A 46 8.24 -11.12 9.88
CA GLU A 46 9.39 -10.25 10.11
C GLU A 46 9.64 -9.32 8.91
N ASP A 47 9.56 -9.84 7.70
CA ASP A 47 9.65 -9.03 6.48
C ASP A 47 8.51 -8.01 6.37
N LEU A 48 7.30 -8.41 6.76
CA LEU A 48 6.11 -7.56 6.71
C LEU A 48 6.12 -6.47 7.80
N ASP A 49 6.65 -6.79 8.98
CA ASP A 49 6.92 -5.82 10.05
C ASP A 49 7.92 -4.76 9.57
N ASN A 50 9.03 -5.20 8.97
CA ASN A 50 10.05 -4.30 8.45
C ASN A 50 9.48 -3.33 7.42
N ILE A 51 8.70 -3.82 6.44
CA ILE A 51 8.18 -2.96 5.38
C ILE A 51 7.11 -1.99 5.88
N LEU A 52 6.27 -2.42 6.83
CA LEU A 52 5.26 -1.53 7.41
C LEU A 52 5.87 -0.46 8.31
N GLU A 53 7.02 -0.71 8.95
CA GLU A 53 7.76 0.33 9.67
C GLU A 53 8.42 1.35 8.72
N VAL A 54 8.81 0.93 7.50
CA VAL A 54 9.22 1.88 6.46
C VAL A 54 7.99 2.68 5.99
N LEU A 55 6.88 2.00 5.70
CA LEU A 55 5.64 2.64 5.27
C LEU A 55 5.15 3.66 6.30
N LYS A 56 5.15 3.32 7.59
CA LYS A 56 4.75 4.21 8.69
C LYS A 56 5.52 5.53 8.66
N ARG A 57 6.83 5.48 8.41
CA ARG A 57 7.67 6.69 8.28
C ARG A 57 7.38 7.47 6.98
N ALA A 58 7.09 6.79 5.89
CA ALA A 58 6.81 7.42 4.59
C ALA A 58 5.41 8.05 4.50
N VAL A 59 4.47 7.57 5.31
CA VAL A 59 3.04 7.91 5.24
C VAL A 59 2.65 9.06 6.18
N ASP A 60 3.57 9.55 7.02
CA ASP A 60 3.28 10.66 7.94
C ASP A 60 2.99 12.00 7.24
N SER A 61 3.24 12.13 5.93
CA SER A 61 3.15 13.41 5.20
C SER A 61 2.05 13.55 4.14
N GLU A 62 1.30 12.50 3.76
CA GLU A 62 0.41 12.61 2.58
C GLU A 62 -0.85 11.71 2.64
N ALA A 63 -2.04 12.28 2.47
CA ALA A 63 -3.31 11.52 2.53
C ALA A 63 -3.56 10.62 1.30
N SER A 64 -3.01 10.96 0.13
CA SER A 64 -3.13 10.16 -1.11
C SER A 64 -2.36 8.85 -1.02
N THR A 65 -1.19 8.87 -0.38
CA THR A 65 -0.35 7.68 -0.19
C THR A 65 -0.95 6.73 0.86
N ARG A 66 -1.68 7.27 1.85
CA ARG A 66 -2.52 6.50 2.78
C ARG A 66 -3.60 5.71 2.05
N ALA A 67 -4.35 6.39 1.19
CA ALA A 67 -5.48 5.79 0.47
C ALA A 67 -5.03 4.69 -0.50
N LEU A 68 -3.85 4.83 -1.13
CA LEU A 68 -3.32 3.83 -2.08
C LEU A 68 -3.17 2.45 -1.44
N LEU A 69 -2.59 2.38 -0.24
CA LEU A 69 -2.24 1.13 0.43
C LEU A 69 -3.22 0.73 1.56
N GLU A 70 -4.27 1.50 1.79
CA GLU A 70 -5.23 1.25 2.88
C GLU A 70 -5.85 -0.15 2.83
N GLY A 71 -6.31 -0.59 1.65
CA GLY A 71 -6.96 -1.89 1.48
C GLY A 71 -6.05 -3.07 1.84
N PRO A 72 -4.89 -3.23 1.17
CA PRO A 72 -3.93 -4.30 1.47
C PRO A 72 -3.45 -4.29 2.93
N VAL A 73 -3.16 -3.12 3.48
CA VAL A 73 -2.69 -2.99 4.88
C VAL A 73 -3.79 -3.33 5.88
N SER A 74 -5.02 -2.87 5.64
CA SER A 74 -6.18 -3.17 6.48
C SER A 74 -6.48 -4.66 6.49
N ARG A 75 -6.46 -5.29 5.32
CA ARG A 75 -6.72 -6.73 5.20
C ARG A 75 -5.62 -7.54 5.88
N CYS A 76 -4.36 -7.16 5.68
CA CYS A 76 -3.23 -7.76 6.39
C CYS A 76 -3.39 -7.70 7.91
N ASN A 77 -3.82 -6.55 8.46
CA ASN A 77 -4.08 -6.38 9.88
C ASN A 77 -5.17 -7.34 10.38
N ILE A 78 -6.31 -7.40 9.68
CA ILE A 78 -7.44 -8.27 10.04
C ILE A 78 -6.99 -9.74 10.04
N LEU A 79 -6.37 -10.19 8.95
CA LEU A 79 -5.94 -11.57 8.80
C LEU A 79 -4.90 -11.99 9.85
N CYS A 80 -3.96 -11.10 10.20
CA CYS A 80 -2.99 -11.41 11.26
C CYS A 80 -3.66 -11.57 12.63
N ARG A 81 -4.66 -10.73 12.95
CA ARG A 81 -5.42 -10.82 14.22
C ARG A 81 -6.29 -12.07 14.29
N ASP A 82 -6.96 -12.40 13.19
CA ASP A 82 -7.84 -13.56 13.12
C ASP A 82 -7.02 -14.86 13.19
N PHE A 83 -5.89 -14.91 12.48
CA PHE A 83 -4.98 -16.04 12.54
C PHE A 83 -4.36 -16.18 13.94
N GLU A 84 -3.94 -15.09 14.58
CA GLU A 84 -3.45 -15.11 15.96
C GLU A 84 -4.51 -15.64 16.93
N THR A 85 -5.75 -15.17 16.83
CA THR A 85 -6.87 -15.61 17.66
C THR A 85 -7.10 -17.11 17.49
N ALA A 86 -7.08 -17.57 16.24
CA ALA A 86 -7.21 -18.97 15.94
C ALA A 86 -6.02 -19.75 16.54
N MET A 87 -4.77 -19.28 16.42
CA MET A 87 -3.63 -19.91 17.07
C MET A 87 -3.76 -20.00 18.59
N GLN A 88 -4.21 -18.93 19.25
CA GLN A 88 -4.37 -18.93 20.70
C GLN A 88 -5.44 -19.92 21.16
N ALA A 89 -6.54 -20.06 20.40
CA ALA A 89 -7.58 -21.06 20.66
C ALA A 89 -7.03 -22.49 20.52
N PHE A 90 -6.20 -22.75 19.50
CA PHE A 90 -5.53 -24.04 19.31
C PHE A 90 -4.56 -24.37 20.46
N GLY A 91 -3.80 -23.38 20.95
CA GLY A 91 -2.82 -23.56 22.04
C GLY A 91 -3.41 -23.76 23.45
N GLY A 92 -4.66 -23.35 23.68
CA GLY A 92 -5.33 -23.44 24.99
C GLY A 92 -5.91 -24.83 25.33
N THR A 93 -6.04 -25.72 24.34
CA THR A 93 -6.58 -27.08 24.56
C THR A 93 -5.45 -28.06 24.84
N SER A 94 -5.29 -28.46 26.10
CA SER A 94 -4.17 -29.28 26.62
C SER A 94 -4.06 -30.72 26.06
N ARG A 95 -4.79 -31.07 25.00
CA ARG A 95 -4.96 -32.45 24.51
C ARG A 95 -4.67 -32.70 23.04
N MET A 96 -4.40 -31.68 22.21
CA MET A 96 -4.02 -31.88 20.80
C MET A 96 -2.54 -31.53 20.57
N GLY A 97 -1.88 -32.35 19.76
CA GLY A 97 -0.44 -32.47 19.71
C GLY A 97 0.20 -31.34 18.92
N PHE A 98 1.46 -31.06 19.24
CA PHE A 98 2.33 -30.10 18.57
C PHE A 98 2.39 -30.23 17.02
N ARG A 99 1.95 -31.35 16.42
CA ARG A 99 1.89 -31.59 14.97
C ARG A 99 0.59 -31.12 14.28
N ASP A 100 -0.40 -30.63 15.02
CA ASP A 100 -1.73 -30.36 14.47
C ASP A 100 -1.84 -28.99 13.77
N TRP A 101 -0.83 -28.12 13.91
CA TRP A 101 -0.77 -26.80 13.25
C TRP A 101 -0.81 -26.86 11.73
N ALA A 102 -0.15 -27.86 11.13
CA ALA A 102 -0.16 -28.03 9.68
C ALA A 102 -1.54 -28.45 9.13
N LYS A 103 -2.44 -28.90 10.01
CA LYS A 103 -3.81 -29.30 9.66
C LYS A 103 -4.84 -28.25 10.05
N MET A 104 -4.40 -27.13 10.63
CA MET A 104 -5.27 -26.02 10.98
C MET A 104 -5.78 -25.38 9.70
N GLU A 105 -7.10 -25.41 9.53
CA GLU A 105 -7.78 -24.76 8.43
C GLU A 105 -8.13 -23.32 8.82
N PHE A 106 -7.74 -22.37 7.98
CA PHE A 106 -8.00 -20.94 8.13
C PHE A 106 -8.47 -20.37 6.78
N MET A 107 -9.68 -19.78 6.76
CA MET A 107 -10.33 -19.29 5.54
C MET A 107 -10.34 -20.34 4.42
N THR A 108 -10.73 -21.57 4.73
CA THR A 108 -10.69 -22.75 3.83
C THR A 108 -9.31 -23.17 3.34
N GLY A 109 -8.23 -22.55 3.83
CA GLY A 109 -6.86 -22.81 3.42
C GLY A 109 -5.99 -23.32 4.56
N ASP A 110 -4.84 -23.89 4.24
CA ASP A 110 -3.84 -24.23 5.24
C ASP A 110 -2.95 -23.02 5.58
N ILE A 111 -2.00 -23.22 6.49
CA ILE A 111 -1.01 -22.21 6.85
C ILE A 111 -0.12 -21.76 5.68
N ASN A 112 0.08 -22.59 4.66
CA ASN A 112 0.85 -22.20 3.48
C ASN A 112 0.04 -21.20 2.63
N GLU A 113 -1.26 -21.43 2.44
CA GLU A 113 -2.14 -20.46 1.79
C GLU A 113 -2.19 -19.12 2.54
N PHE A 114 -2.18 -19.15 3.88
CA PHE A 114 -2.09 -17.93 4.69
C PHE A 114 -0.75 -17.20 4.45
N MET A 115 0.38 -17.90 4.43
CA MET A 115 1.68 -17.32 4.12
C MET A 115 1.75 -16.76 2.70
N ASP A 116 1.17 -17.45 1.71
CA ASP A 116 1.09 -17.00 0.32
C ASP A 116 0.31 -15.68 0.23
N ARG A 117 -0.82 -15.56 0.95
CA ARG A 117 -1.60 -14.31 1.06
C ARG A 117 -0.77 -13.17 1.65
N LEU A 118 -0.09 -13.40 2.79
CA LEU A 118 0.78 -12.40 3.40
C LEU A 118 1.94 -11.99 2.48
N ALA A 119 2.51 -12.92 1.73
CA ALA A 119 3.55 -12.63 0.74
C ALA A 119 3.02 -11.74 -0.40
N GLY A 120 1.79 -11.98 -0.88
CA GLY A 120 1.11 -11.13 -1.85
C GLY A 120 0.89 -9.71 -1.34
N TYR A 121 0.45 -9.55 -0.08
CA TYR A 121 0.32 -8.25 0.56
C TYR A 121 1.66 -7.55 0.72
N LYS A 122 2.70 -8.26 1.21
CA LYS A 122 4.06 -7.74 1.30
C LYS A 122 4.52 -7.18 -0.03
N ALA A 123 4.43 -7.97 -1.10
CA ALA A 123 4.88 -7.59 -2.44
C ALA A 123 4.13 -6.35 -2.96
N THR A 124 2.80 -6.30 -2.77
CA THR A 124 1.98 -5.15 -3.15
C THR A 124 2.34 -3.89 -2.36
N ILE A 125 2.56 -4.02 -1.04
CA ILE A 125 2.99 -2.92 -0.18
C ILE A 125 4.38 -2.42 -0.60
N SER A 126 5.30 -3.31 -0.95
CA SER A 126 6.61 -2.94 -1.53
C SER A 126 6.46 -2.14 -2.81
N VAL A 127 5.57 -2.58 -3.71
CA VAL A 127 5.29 -1.85 -4.96
C VAL A 127 4.76 -0.45 -4.63
N GLY A 128 3.69 -0.33 -3.85
CA GLY A 128 3.15 1.00 -3.51
C GLY A 128 4.17 1.90 -2.80
N LEU A 129 4.98 1.34 -1.88
CA LEU A 129 6.04 2.07 -1.21
C LEU A 129 7.14 2.54 -2.18
N GLY A 130 7.45 1.74 -3.20
CA GLY A 130 8.31 2.13 -4.31
C GLY A 130 7.82 3.43 -4.96
N ILE A 131 6.55 3.47 -5.38
CA ILE A 131 5.95 4.70 -5.95
C ILE A 131 6.11 5.90 -5.01
N ILE A 132 5.78 5.73 -3.73
CA ILE A 132 5.84 6.80 -2.72
C ILE A 132 7.25 7.37 -2.59
N ILE A 133 8.26 6.49 -2.56
CA ILE A 133 9.66 6.92 -2.47
C ILE A 133 10.10 7.60 -3.77
N MET A 134 9.84 7.01 -4.93
CA MET A 134 10.24 7.57 -6.23
C MET A 134 9.64 8.94 -6.50
N GLN A 135 8.43 9.18 -6.00
CA GLN A 135 7.81 10.48 -6.07
C GLN A 135 8.65 11.55 -5.33
N THR A 136 9.28 11.23 -4.21
CA THR A 136 9.97 12.21 -3.36
C THR A 136 11.49 12.24 -3.54
N SER A 137 12.02 11.44 -4.46
CA SER A 137 13.44 11.08 -4.52
C SER A 137 13.95 10.93 -5.95
N LYS A 138 15.26 11.16 -6.17
CA LYS A 138 15.93 10.77 -7.41
C LYS A 138 16.23 9.26 -7.40
N VAL A 139 16.06 8.60 -8.54
CA VAL A 139 16.20 7.14 -8.70
C VAL A 139 17.11 6.85 -9.89
N SER A 140 18.07 5.95 -9.73
CA SER A 140 18.94 5.48 -10.82
C SER A 140 18.23 4.49 -11.74
N HIS A 141 18.68 4.38 -12.99
CA HIS A 141 18.12 3.45 -13.98
C HIS A 141 18.12 1.98 -13.51
N GLU A 142 19.21 1.51 -12.92
CA GLU A 142 19.32 0.12 -12.40
C GLU A 142 18.22 -0.20 -11.36
N VAL A 143 17.95 0.74 -10.46
CA VAL A 143 16.89 0.61 -9.44
C VAL A 143 15.49 0.66 -10.08
N LEU A 144 15.32 1.40 -11.17
CA LEU A 144 14.06 1.44 -11.91
C LEU A 144 13.78 0.12 -12.64
N GLU A 145 14.81 -0.51 -13.22
CA GLU A 145 14.71 -1.84 -13.84
C GLU A 145 14.36 -2.92 -12.81
N GLU A 146 15.05 -2.98 -11.67
CA GLU A 146 14.75 -3.94 -10.58
C GLU A 146 13.34 -3.73 -10.01
N TYR A 147 12.89 -2.47 -9.97
CA TYR A 147 11.53 -2.16 -9.56
C TYR A 147 10.48 -2.61 -10.58
N ASN A 148 10.75 -2.45 -11.89
CA ASN A 148 9.87 -2.95 -12.94
C ASN A 148 9.74 -4.48 -12.92
N GLU A 149 10.85 -5.20 -12.75
CA GLU A 149 10.82 -6.66 -12.52
C GLU A 149 9.96 -7.01 -11.30
N THR A 150 10.10 -6.24 -10.22
CA THR A 150 9.31 -6.45 -9.01
C THR A 150 7.80 -6.28 -9.25
N ILE A 151 7.41 -5.30 -10.05
CA ILE A 151 6.01 -5.11 -10.44
C ILE A 151 5.50 -6.29 -11.25
N GLN A 152 6.27 -6.75 -12.25
CA GLN A 152 5.85 -7.85 -13.12
C GLN A 152 5.67 -9.16 -12.34
N ASP A 153 6.61 -9.50 -11.45
CA ASP A 153 6.53 -10.68 -10.61
C ASP A 153 5.33 -10.63 -9.65
N THR A 154 5.06 -9.43 -9.10
CA THR A 154 3.92 -9.21 -8.20
C THR A 154 2.60 -9.37 -8.96
N ILE A 155 2.48 -8.78 -10.15
CA ILE A 155 1.30 -8.93 -11.03
C ILE A 155 1.06 -10.41 -11.35
N TYR A 156 2.10 -11.15 -11.73
CA TYR A 156 1.98 -12.58 -12.02
C TYR A 156 1.46 -13.36 -10.81
N SER A 157 2.08 -13.15 -9.65
CA SER A 157 1.72 -13.84 -8.40
C SER A 157 0.29 -13.53 -7.96
N LEU A 158 -0.16 -12.28 -8.08
CA LEU A 158 -1.52 -11.87 -7.76
C LEU A 158 -2.55 -12.49 -8.71
N ASN A 159 -2.26 -12.60 -10.00
CA ASN A 159 -3.15 -13.25 -10.96
C ASN A 159 -3.32 -14.76 -10.64
N VAL A 160 -2.22 -15.44 -10.31
CA VAL A 160 -2.27 -16.85 -9.89
C VAL A 160 -3.12 -17.00 -8.61
N ASN A 161 -2.96 -16.09 -7.63
CA ASN A 161 -3.79 -16.11 -6.42
C ASN A 161 -5.27 -15.84 -6.71
N LEU A 162 -5.58 -14.86 -7.57
CA LEU A 162 -6.95 -14.55 -7.97
C LEU A 162 -7.64 -15.74 -8.61
N GLN A 163 -6.96 -16.45 -9.51
CA GLN A 163 -7.48 -17.68 -10.12
C GLN A 163 -7.78 -18.75 -9.06
N ARG A 164 -6.85 -18.99 -8.12
CA ARG A 164 -7.05 -19.95 -7.02
C ARG A 164 -8.25 -19.57 -6.14
N LEU A 165 -8.45 -18.28 -5.88
CA LEU A 165 -9.61 -17.78 -5.13
C LEU A 165 -10.91 -18.02 -5.90
N ASP A 166 -10.93 -17.71 -7.20
CA ASP A 166 -12.08 -17.93 -8.09
C ASP A 166 -12.49 -19.41 -8.13
N GLU A 167 -11.53 -20.32 -8.35
CA GLU A 167 -11.76 -21.78 -8.32
C GLU A 167 -12.37 -22.23 -6.98
N LYS A 168 -11.87 -21.69 -5.87
CA LYS A 168 -12.36 -22.02 -4.52
C LYS A 168 -13.78 -21.51 -4.25
N MET A 169 -14.09 -20.31 -4.71
CA MET A 169 -15.43 -19.76 -4.61
C MET A 169 -16.43 -20.56 -5.46
N GLU A 170 -16.04 -21.01 -6.66
CA GLU A 170 -16.87 -21.88 -7.49
C GLU A 170 -17.18 -23.22 -6.80
N LEU A 171 -16.17 -23.86 -6.20
CA LEU A 171 -16.36 -25.10 -5.44
C LEU A 171 -17.32 -24.91 -4.26
N LEU A 172 -17.18 -23.82 -3.51
CA LEU A 172 -18.09 -23.51 -2.39
C LEU A 172 -19.52 -23.21 -2.86
N VAL A 173 -19.70 -22.57 -4.01
CA VAL A 173 -21.03 -22.37 -4.59
C VAL A 173 -21.66 -23.70 -4.97
N GLN A 174 -20.89 -24.64 -5.51
CA GLN A 174 -21.36 -26.00 -5.80
C GLN A 174 -21.71 -26.79 -4.53
N GLU A 175 -20.91 -26.67 -3.47
CA GLU A 175 -21.09 -27.38 -2.20
C GLU A 175 -22.23 -26.79 -1.35
N SER A 176 -22.37 -25.46 -1.35
CA SER A 176 -23.42 -24.69 -0.65
C SER A 176 -24.85 -24.96 -1.15
N LYS A 177 -25.00 -25.61 -2.31
CA LYS A 177 -26.28 -26.17 -2.78
C LYS A 177 -26.79 -27.32 -1.89
N SER A 178 -25.99 -27.77 -0.92
CA SER A 178 -26.31 -28.88 -0.01
C SER A 178 -26.39 -28.54 1.49
N ILE A 179 -25.79 -27.47 2.03
CA ILE A 179 -26.01 -26.91 3.40
C ILE A 179 -25.49 -25.44 3.46
N SER A 180 -26.10 -24.62 4.32
CA SER A 180 -25.89 -23.19 4.54
C SER A 180 -24.43 -22.75 4.77
N ALA A 181 -23.84 -22.07 3.77
CA ALA A 181 -22.52 -21.45 3.89
C ALA A 181 -22.60 -20.15 4.73
N SER A 182 -22.02 -20.16 5.93
CA SER A 182 -21.84 -18.95 6.78
C SER A 182 -20.37 -18.51 6.78
N ASN A 183 -20.14 -17.22 7.08
CA ASN A 183 -18.90 -16.45 7.30
C ASN A 183 -17.71 -16.64 6.33
N THR A 184 -17.29 -17.87 6.04
CA THR A 184 -16.19 -18.23 5.13
C THR A 184 -16.39 -17.70 3.71
N GLY A 185 -17.62 -17.75 3.18
CA GLY A 185 -17.92 -17.23 1.84
C GLY A 185 -17.82 -15.70 1.75
N THR A 186 -17.99 -14.99 2.87
CA THR A 186 -17.79 -13.54 2.93
C THR A 186 -16.30 -13.22 2.93
N ASP A 187 -15.52 -13.96 3.72
CA ASP A 187 -14.09 -13.75 3.86
C ASP A 187 -13.29 -14.03 2.56
N LEU A 188 -13.69 -15.03 1.76
CA LEU A 188 -13.11 -15.23 0.42
C LEU A 188 -13.47 -14.11 -0.58
N ARG A 189 -14.69 -13.56 -0.48
CA ARG A 189 -15.09 -12.42 -1.33
C ARG A 189 -14.30 -11.16 -0.97
N ASP A 190 -14.12 -10.91 0.32
CA ASP A 190 -13.29 -9.80 0.80
C ASP A 190 -11.84 -9.99 0.34
N GLU A 191 -11.30 -11.21 0.45
CA GLU A 191 -9.96 -11.55 -0.04
C GLU A 191 -9.78 -11.30 -1.55
N ARG A 192 -10.78 -11.71 -2.35
CA ARG A 192 -10.80 -11.49 -3.79
C ARG A 192 -10.80 -10.00 -4.11
N ALA A 193 -11.66 -9.21 -3.47
CA ALA A 193 -11.77 -7.77 -3.70
C ALA A 193 -10.47 -7.03 -3.36
N VAL A 194 -9.80 -7.41 -2.27
CA VAL A 194 -8.50 -6.83 -1.92
C VAL A 194 -7.41 -7.30 -2.89
N THR A 195 -7.44 -8.55 -3.36
CA THR A 195 -6.50 -9.04 -4.39
C THR A 195 -6.63 -8.26 -5.70
N GLU A 196 -7.86 -7.95 -6.13
CA GLU A 196 -8.10 -7.07 -7.29
C GLU A 196 -7.58 -5.65 -7.05
N GLN A 197 -7.72 -5.12 -5.84
CA GLN A 197 -7.13 -3.82 -5.48
C GLN A 197 -5.60 -3.87 -5.54
N CYS A 198 -4.98 -4.93 -5.04
CA CYS A 198 -3.53 -5.13 -5.13
C CYS A 198 -3.06 -5.12 -6.59
N LEU A 199 -3.82 -5.76 -7.49
CA LEU A 199 -3.51 -5.79 -8.91
C LEU A 199 -3.59 -4.40 -9.54
N ARG A 200 -4.62 -3.60 -9.20
CA ARG A 200 -4.73 -2.20 -9.65
C ARG A 200 -3.54 -1.37 -9.22
N ILE A 201 -3.11 -1.48 -7.95
CA ILE A 201 -1.92 -0.77 -7.44
C ILE A 201 -0.68 -1.11 -8.28
N CYS A 202 -0.50 -2.38 -8.65
CA CYS A 202 0.65 -2.80 -9.46
C CYS A 202 0.54 -2.31 -10.93
N GLN A 203 -0.67 -2.25 -11.49
CA GLN A 203 -0.91 -1.71 -12.83
C GLN A 203 -0.69 -0.19 -12.88
N ASP A 204 -1.09 0.52 -11.84
CA ASP A 204 -0.82 1.95 -11.67
C ASP A 204 0.68 2.19 -11.54
N ALA A 205 1.39 1.34 -10.78
CA ALA A 205 2.85 1.38 -10.65
C ALA A 205 3.54 1.18 -12.00
N ARG A 206 3.08 0.21 -12.79
CA ARG A 206 3.61 -0.05 -14.13
C ARG A 206 3.40 1.15 -15.06
N SER A 207 2.17 1.66 -15.11
CA SER A 207 1.82 2.82 -15.93
C SER A 207 2.66 4.05 -15.54
N TYR A 208 2.93 4.21 -14.25
CA TYR A 208 3.83 5.25 -13.75
C TYR A 208 5.24 5.09 -14.31
N ILE A 209 5.85 3.90 -14.25
CA ILE A 209 7.18 3.65 -14.83
C ILE A 209 7.20 3.81 -16.35
N ASP A 210 6.18 3.32 -17.06
CA ASP A 210 6.11 3.44 -18.52
C ASP A 210 6.08 4.94 -18.92
N SER A 211 5.28 5.76 -18.23
CA SER A 211 5.24 7.22 -18.43
C SER A 211 6.58 7.90 -18.12
N LEU A 212 7.33 7.31 -17.21
CA LEU A 212 8.64 7.77 -16.77
C LEU A 212 9.70 7.46 -17.85
N ALA A 213 9.60 6.32 -18.54
CA ALA A 213 10.48 5.88 -19.62
C ALA A 213 10.19 6.63 -20.94
N ASP A 214 8.92 6.76 -21.35
CA ASP A 214 8.52 7.50 -22.55
C ASP A 214 9.00 8.96 -22.51
N ARG A 215 8.99 9.54 -21.30
CA ARG A 215 9.43 10.91 -21.05
C ARG A 215 10.96 11.06 -21.07
N GLU A 216 11.71 9.98 -20.87
CA GLU A 216 13.17 9.95 -21.03
C GLU A 216 13.57 9.92 -22.52
N GLU A 217 12.88 9.12 -23.32
CA GLU A 217 13.15 8.97 -24.75
C GLU A 217 12.89 10.29 -25.50
N SER A 218 11.82 11.00 -25.16
CA SER A 218 11.51 12.34 -25.72
C SER A 218 12.56 13.41 -25.41
N LEU A 219 13.42 13.23 -24.41
CA LEU A 219 14.44 14.20 -24.01
C LEU A 219 15.78 13.98 -24.69
N LYS A 220 16.07 12.76 -25.17
CA LYS A 220 17.29 12.43 -25.92
C LYS A 220 17.32 13.10 -27.29
N ASP A 221 16.18 13.53 -27.81
CA ASP A 221 16.04 14.26 -29.09
C ASP A 221 16.30 15.77 -28.99
N GLN A 222 16.59 16.31 -27.81
CA GLN A 222 16.83 17.75 -27.61
C GLN A 222 18.34 18.05 -27.50
N PRO A 223 18.90 18.99 -28.29
CA PRO A 223 20.34 19.24 -28.31
C PRO A 223 20.83 19.75 -26.95
N LEU A 224 21.78 19.02 -26.37
CA LEU A 224 22.42 19.29 -25.08
C LEU A 224 23.12 20.66 -25.10
N SER A 225 22.65 21.59 -24.27
CA SER A 225 23.43 22.77 -23.86
C SER A 225 24.06 22.46 -22.51
N GLU A 226 25.39 22.44 -22.48
CA GLU A 226 26.20 22.26 -21.28
C GLU A 226 25.94 23.38 -20.26
N SER A 227 25.45 23.02 -19.08
CA SER A 227 25.81 23.69 -17.83
C SER A 227 25.63 22.73 -16.65
N VAL A 228 26.75 22.33 -16.05
CA VAL A 228 26.86 21.24 -15.05
C VAL A 228 26.73 21.77 -13.61
N ALA A 229 26.05 22.89 -13.36
CA ALA A 229 26.05 23.52 -12.02
C ALA A 229 24.68 23.83 -11.40
N ASP A 230 23.54 23.45 -12.00
CA ASP A 230 22.23 23.88 -11.48
C ASP A 230 21.14 22.78 -11.52
N SER A 231 21.52 21.54 -11.22
CA SER A 231 20.60 20.39 -11.28
C SER A 231 19.86 20.10 -9.96
N GLU A 232 20.17 20.81 -8.89
CA GLU A 232 19.64 20.53 -7.54
C GLU A 232 18.46 21.45 -7.17
N ALA A 233 18.60 22.75 -7.43
CA ALA A 233 17.55 23.75 -7.24
C ALA A 233 16.20 23.44 -7.95
N PRO A 234 16.15 22.95 -9.20
CA PRO A 234 14.89 22.67 -9.87
C PRO A 234 14.15 21.45 -9.31
N PHE A 235 14.85 20.49 -8.70
CA PHE A 235 14.20 19.35 -8.02
C PHE A 235 13.58 19.80 -6.70
N GLU A 236 14.34 20.53 -5.89
CA GLU A 236 13.87 21.06 -4.60
C GLU A 236 12.66 21.98 -4.77
N ALA A 237 12.68 22.86 -5.78
CA ALA A 237 11.55 23.72 -6.11
C ALA A 237 10.30 22.91 -6.46
N GLN A 238 10.43 21.84 -7.24
CA GLN A 238 9.29 20.98 -7.60
C GLN A 238 8.78 20.14 -6.44
N LEU A 239 9.67 19.60 -5.61
CA LEU A 239 9.30 18.88 -4.40
C LEU A 239 8.53 19.79 -3.44
N LEU A 240 8.99 21.04 -3.29
CA LEU A 240 8.31 22.07 -2.50
C LEU A 240 6.93 22.40 -3.06
N ILE A 241 6.82 22.62 -4.38
CA ILE A 241 5.53 22.87 -5.05
C ILE A 241 4.56 21.71 -4.82
N ARG A 242 5.02 20.46 -4.95
CA ARG A 242 4.16 19.29 -4.74
C ARG A 242 3.72 19.17 -3.29
N ARG A 243 4.62 19.40 -2.34
CA ARG A 243 4.30 19.41 -0.90
C ARG A 243 3.23 20.46 -0.61
N THR A 244 3.40 21.69 -1.09
CA THR A 244 2.43 22.78 -0.88
C THR A 244 1.07 22.49 -1.52
N LEU A 245 1.04 21.90 -2.73
CA LEU A 245 -0.22 21.50 -3.39
C LEU A 245 -0.95 20.38 -2.62
N ASN A 246 -0.22 19.42 -2.06
CA ASN A 246 -0.80 18.35 -1.26
C ASN A 246 -1.35 18.89 0.07
N GLU A 247 -0.60 19.76 0.75
CA GLU A 247 -1.07 20.45 1.96
C GLU A 247 -2.32 21.29 1.69
N SER A 248 -2.37 22.02 0.56
CA SER A 248 -3.56 22.80 0.19
C SER A 248 -4.77 21.91 -0.07
N ARG A 249 -4.57 20.75 -0.71
CA ARG A 249 -5.63 19.76 -0.96
C ARG A 249 -6.23 19.23 0.34
N ASP A 250 -5.38 18.82 1.28
CA ASP A 250 -5.83 18.24 2.55
C ASP A 250 -6.57 19.28 3.42
N ASN A 251 -6.09 20.54 3.43
CA ASN A 251 -6.76 21.66 4.09
C ASN A 251 -8.13 21.99 3.46
N LEU A 252 -8.23 21.95 2.14
CA LEU A 252 -9.50 22.16 1.42
C LEU A 252 -10.50 21.04 1.72
N ALA A 253 -10.06 19.78 1.74
CA ALA A 253 -10.91 18.64 2.08
C ALA A 253 -11.49 18.77 3.50
N GLN A 254 -10.67 19.17 4.48
CA GLN A 254 -11.14 19.43 5.84
C GLN A 254 -12.15 20.59 5.89
N THR A 255 -11.90 21.66 5.15
CA THR A 255 -12.81 22.83 5.08
C THR A 255 -14.15 22.45 4.48
N ILE A 256 -14.15 21.66 3.39
CA ILE A 256 -15.36 21.13 2.76
C ILE A 256 -16.17 20.31 3.77
N GLY A 257 -15.54 19.40 4.53
CA GLY A 257 -16.22 18.62 5.56
C GLY A 257 -16.92 19.48 6.61
N ARG A 258 -16.23 20.50 7.15
CA ARG A 258 -16.81 21.45 8.12
C ARG A 258 -17.96 22.26 7.54
N LEU A 259 -17.86 22.68 6.27
CA LEU A 259 -18.93 23.42 5.60
C LEU A 259 -20.16 22.53 5.39
N GLN A 260 -19.98 21.26 5.04
CA GLN A 260 -21.06 20.29 4.90
C GLN A 260 -21.78 20.04 6.23
N GLU A 261 -21.03 19.78 7.30
CA GLU A 261 -21.60 19.60 8.65
C GLU A 261 -22.44 20.80 9.10
N ARG A 262 -21.93 22.02 8.84
CA ARG A 262 -22.68 23.24 9.15
C ARG A 262 -23.95 23.38 8.32
N LEU A 263 -23.90 23.06 7.03
CA LEU A 263 -25.06 23.11 6.14
C LEU A 263 -26.15 22.10 6.56
N ASP A 264 -25.72 20.89 6.94
CA ASP A 264 -26.60 19.84 7.45
C ASP A 264 -27.24 20.25 8.79
N SER A 265 -26.47 20.88 9.68
CA SER A 265 -26.99 21.39 10.96
C SER A 265 -28.04 22.49 10.78
N MET A 266 -27.84 23.41 9.81
CA MET A 266 -28.82 24.47 9.49
C MET A 266 -30.09 23.88 8.90
N THR A 267 -29.95 22.91 8.00
CA THR A 267 -31.09 22.19 7.41
C THR A 267 -31.91 21.47 8.49
N THR A 268 -31.23 20.83 9.44
CA THR A 268 -31.88 20.14 10.57
C THR A 268 -32.54 21.11 11.56
N SER A 269 -31.99 22.32 11.71
CA SER A 269 -32.58 23.40 12.53
C SER A 269 -33.76 24.13 11.87
N GLY A 270 -34.13 23.76 10.64
CA GLY A 270 -35.25 24.36 9.91
C GLY A 270 -34.94 25.72 9.29
N THR A 271 -33.66 26.06 9.09
CA THR A 271 -33.30 27.31 8.41
C THR A 271 -33.77 27.26 6.95
N PRO A 272 -34.49 28.27 6.44
CA PRO A 272 -34.93 28.29 5.04
C PRO A 272 -33.74 28.29 4.09
N LYS A 273 -33.81 27.54 2.99
CA LYS A 273 -32.76 27.55 1.95
C LYS A 273 -32.58 28.90 1.25
N SER A 274 -33.53 29.82 1.41
CA SER A 274 -33.45 31.21 0.94
C SER A 274 -32.72 32.13 1.93
N ASP A 275 -32.34 31.64 3.10
CA ASP A 275 -31.59 32.41 4.07
C ASP A 275 -30.23 32.83 3.49
N LEU A 276 -29.87 34.09 3.71
CA LEU A 276 -28.64 34.67 3.16
C LEU A 276 -27.39 33.91 3.64
N GLY A 277 -27.39 33.48 4.91
CA GLY A 277 -26.31 32.70 5.50
C GLY A 277 -26.23 31.29 4.92
N TYR A 278 -27.37 30.66 4.63
CA TYR A 278 -27.42 29.36 3.96
C TYR A 278 -26.87 29.44 2.52
N LEU A 279 -27.32 30.43 1.74
CA LEU A 279 -26.86 30.65 0.36
C LEU A 279 -25.37 30.97 0.28
N GLN A 280 -24.86 31.75 1.23
CA GLN A 280 -23.43 32.05 1.32
C GLN A 280 -22.61 30.78 1.62
N LEU A 281 -23.06 29.96 2.58
CA LEU A 281 -22.38 28.73 2.96
C LEU A 281 -22.39 27.68 1.83
N GLU A 282 -23.47 27.60 1.06
CA GLU A 282 -23.56 26.77 -0.15
C GLU A 282 -22.60 27.26 -1.24
N GLY A 283 -22.49 28.58 -1.42
CA GLY A 283 -21.52 29.20 -2.34
C GLY A 283 -20.06 28.92 -1.94
N ASP A 284 -19.74 29.04 -0.65
CA ASP A 284 -18.41 28.75 -0.10
C ASP A 284 -18.06 27.26 -0.25
N LEU A 285 -19.02 26.37 -0.04
CA LEU A 285 -18.87 24.93 -0.24
C LEU A 285 -18.58 24.60 -1.71
N LYS A 286 -19.34 25.20 -2.63
CA LYS A 286 -19.14 25.02 -4.08
C LYS A 286 -17.76 25.52 -4.51
N THR A 287 -17.36 26.69 -4.05
CA THR A 287 -16.05 27.30 -4.35
C THR A 287 -14.92 26.42 -3.81
N SER A 288 -15.03 25.95 -2.56
CA SER A 288 -14.04 25.07 -1.94
C SER A 288 -13.89 23.75 -2.71
N LYS A 289 -15.00 23.15 -3.16
CA LYS A 289 -14.97 21.95 -4.03
C LYS A 289 -14.27 22.21 -5.35
N GLN A 290 -14.51 23.36 -5.97
CA GLN A 290 -13.86 23.72 -7.23
C GLN A 290 -12.36 23.97 -7.06
N CYS A 291 -11.94 24.62 -5.97
CA CYS A 291 -10.52 24.77 -5.62
C CYS A 291 -9.85 23.42 -5.37
N LEU A 292 -10.56 22.48 -4.74
CA LEU A 292 -10.05 21.12 -4.53
C LEU A 292 -9.79 20.40 -5.85
N GLU A 293 -10.72 20.50 -6.81
CA GLU A 293 -10.54 19.92 -8.14
C GLU A 293 -9.36 20.56 -8.89
N LEU A 294 -9.20 21.89 -8.80
CA LEU A 294 -8.04 22.57 -9.38
C LEU A 294 -6.72 22.11 -8.75
N CYS A 295 -6.68 21.93 -7.43
CA CYS A 295 -5.50 21.40 -6.75
C CYS A 295 -5.19 19.97 -7.19
N LYS A 296 -6.21 19.13 -7.45
CA LYS A 296 -6.00 17.78 -8.01
C LYS A 296 -5.38 17.84 -9.40
N THR A 297 -5.96 18.62 -10.31
CA THR A 297 -5.43 18.78 -11.67
C THR A 297 -4.02 19.37 -11.67
N ALA A 298 -3.75 20.36 -10.81
CA ALA A 298 -2.41 20.93 -10.67
C ALA A 298 -1.42 19.91 -10.09
N SER A 299 -1.83 19.10 -9.12
CA SER A 299 -0.99 18.05 -8.55
C SER A 299 -0.70 16.94 -9.57
N GLU A 300 -1.68 16.56 -10.40
CA GLU A 300 -1.49 15.64 -11.53
C GLU A 300 -0.50 16.22 -12.56
N GLN A 301 -0.59 17.51 -12.88
CA GLN A 301 0.36 18.17 -13.79
C GLN A 301 1.77 18.30 -13.21
N VAL A 302 1.91 18.51 -11.91
CA VAL A 302 3.21 18.56 -11.25
C VAL A 302 3.81 17.17 -11.11
N ALA A 303 2.98 16.14 -10.89
CA ALA A 303 3.41 14.74 -10.97
C ALA A 303 3.93 14.37 -12.37
N THR A 304 3.41 15.02 -13.42
CA THR A 304 3.91 14.87 -14.79
C THR A 304 5.03 15.84 -15.16
N GLN A 305 5.45 16.76 -14.28
CA GLN A 305 6.66 17.58 -14.43
C GLN A 305 7.89 16.93 -13.79
N LYS A 306 9.07 17.31 -14.29
CA LYS A 306 10.31 16.52 -14.26
C LYS A 306 11.02 16.48 -12.91
N VAL A 307 11.32 15.28 -12.43
CA VAL A 307 12.56 15.04 -11.68
C VAL A 307 13.29 13.84 -12.27
N TYR A 308 14.31 14.15 -13.06
CA TYR A 308 15.41 13.25 -13.33
C TYR A 308 16.69 14.07 -13.33
N THR A 309 17.65 13.64 -12.52
CA THR A 309 19.05 13.88 -12.85
C THR A 309 19.68 12.53 -13.04
N VAL A 310 19.64 12.05 -14.29
CA VAL A 310 20.51 10.98 -14.74
C VAL A 310 21.85 11.62 -15.03
N GLY A 311 22.75 11.52 -14.07
CA GLY A 311 24.18 11.54 -14.32
C GLY A 311 24.73 10.26 -13.70
N GLU A 312 25.40 9.41 -14.48
CA GLU A 312 26.41 8.53 -13.92
C GLU A 312 27.35 9.40 -13.08
N MET A 313 27.20 9.38 -11.76
CA MET A 313 28.06 10.16 -10.88
C MET A 313 29.15 9.24 -10.36
N ILE A 314 30.34 9.38 -10.97
CA ILE A 314 31.61 9.00 -10.37
C ILE A 314 31.62 9.63 -8.98
N ALA A 315 31.86 8.78 -7.97
CA ALA A 315 32.00 9.22 -6.60
C ALA A 315 33.13 10.24 -6.48
N ASP A 316 32.79 11.48 -6.16
CA ASP A 316 33.71 12.39 -5.47
C ASP A 316 33.06 12.86 -4.18
N GLY A 317 33.90 13.05 -3.17
CA GLY A 317 33.56 12.98 -1.77
C GLY A 317 32.48 13.97 -1.31
N ASP A 318 31.69 13.47 -0.37
CA ASP A 318 31.01 14.25 0.67
C ASP A 318 29.80 15.08 0.21
N SER A 319 28.73 14.43 -0.29
CA SER A 319 27.34 14.93 -0.14
C SER A 319 26.26 13.85 -0.41
N ASP A 320 25.33 13.74 0.53
CA ASP A 320 24.00 13.07 0.55
C ASP A 320 23.76 11.76 -0.24
N GLN A 321 24.25 10.68 0.36
CA GLN A 321 24.06 9.28 -0.05
C GLN A 321 22.84 8.57 0.59
N VAL A 322 21.86 9.31 1.11
CA VAL A 322 20.84 8.76 2.05
C VAL A 322 19.60 8.15 1.36
N VAL A 323 19.38 8.44 0.08
CA VAL A 323 18.13 8.05 -0.61
C VAL A 323 18.27 6.74 -1.40
N ILE A 324 19.45 6.52 -1.99
CA ILE A 324 19.81 5.26 -2.68
C ILE A 324 19.70 4.08 -1.72
N THR A 325 19.97 4.27 -0.43
CA THR A 325 19.87 3.21 0.57
C THR A 325 18.43 2.77 0.80
N THR A 326 17.42 3.64 0.79
CA THR A 326 16.07 3.25 1.24
C THR A 326 15.33 2.36 0.23
N LEU A 327 15.42 2.66 -1.09
CA LEU A 327 14.92 1.77 -2.14
C LEU A 327 15.79 0.52 -2.29
N ALA A 328 17.12 0.66 -2.28
CA ALA A 328 18.00 -0.50 -2.31
C ALA A 328 17.79 -1.42 -1.10
N ASP A 329 17.45 -0.90 0.07
CA ASP A 329 17.16 -1.69 1.27
C ASP A 329 15.77 -2.35 1.18
N LEU A 330 14.79 -1.71 0.54
CA LEU A 330 13.52 -2.33 0.14
C LEU A 330 13.80 -3.57 -0.74
N PHE A 331 14.66 -3.45 -1.75
CA PHE A 331 14.98 -4.56 -2.65
C PHE A 331 15.97 -5.58 -2.04
N LYS A 332 16.91 -5.18 -1.18
CA LYS A 332 17.76 -6.13 -0.42
C LYS A 332 16.92 -6.99 0.52
N SER A 333 15.85 -6.45 1.09
CA SER A 333 14.91 -7.24 1.90
C SER A 333 14.25 -8.37 1.09
N ARG A 334 14.04 -8.14 -0.21
CA ARG A 334 13.57 -9.14 -1.17
C ARG A 334 14.67 -10.17 -1.50
N ARG A 335 15.88 -9.73 -1.82
CA ARG A 335 16.99 -10.63 -2.24
C ARG A 335 17.43 -11.63 -1.17
N ARG A 336 17.24 -11.33 0.12
CA ARG A 336 17.57 -12.27 1.23
C ARG A 336 16.82 -13.60 1.20
N HIS A 337 15.77 -13.76 0.38
CA HIS A 337 14.91 -14.94 0.37
C HIS A 337 14.73 -15.62 -0.99
N GLN A 338 15.42 -15.19 -2.05
CA GLN A 338 15.52 -15.98 -3.28
C GLN A 338 16.59 -17.05 -3.06
N PRO A 339 16.30 -18.36 -3.15
CA PRO A 339 17.33 -19.36 -3.04
C PRO A 339 18.31 -19.14 -4.19
N THR A 340 19.55 -18.78 -3.85
CA THR A 340 20.66 -18.77 -4.78
C THR A 340 20.77 -20.18 -5.35
N ASP A 341 20.31 -20.37 -6.57
CA ASP A 341 20.59 -21.59 -7.34
C ASP A 341 22.08 -21.53 -7.71
N GLN A 342 22.92 -21.97 -6.77
CA GLN A 342 24.32 -22.21 -7.01
C GLN A 342 24.43 -23.43 -7.92
N ARG A 343 24.39 -23.18 -9.23
CA ARG A 343 25.03 -24.07 -10.20
C ARG A 343 26.54 -23.98 -9.97
N SER A 344 27.11 -25.03 -9.42
CA SER A 344 28.56 -25.26 -9.35
C SER A 344 28.82 -26.73 -9.58
N GLY A 345 29.55 -27.06 -10.65
CA GLY A 345 29.99 -28.41 -11.01
C GLY A 345 29.46 -28.87 -12.35
#